data_AF-A0A0F6TPU0-F1
#
_entry.id   AF-A0A0F6TPU0-F1
#
_cell.length_a   1.000
_cell.length_b   1.000
_cell.length_c   1.000
_cell.angle_alpha   90.00
_cell.angle_beta   90.00
_cell.angle_gamma   90.00
#
_symmetry.space_group_name_H-M   'P 1'
#
loop_
_entity.id
_entity.type
_entity.pdbx_description
1 polymer ?
#
loop_
_entity_poly.entity_id
_entity_poly.type
_entity_poly.pdbx_seq_one_letter_code
_entity_poly.pdbx_strand_id
1 'polypeptide(L)'
;MDEMLATSEGLKEALSLSESIISDIELSARSLSNVALKASRLARLIGHFDHQKIFLYEVSGYPTTPNGVDSETWALAKTAGRINIHKDDEGVRETASLESLEQLHFDLQAAKDSLVVAKDADVSLTSANPSQYVLAPAGNKIERNELRRSISNKSKFIAKRRAFIYEYVSSVHYEIKYSSISDDIFSRIRSKVDEKVGYLIPDSVQKFSAVYENLRSENTEDWSNAVHSCRRILQDAANVLYPARESKTIEVNGKKKEIKLGADNYINRLMAYVEENVTSKRFEEIVGSHMKYLGERLDSIFQAAQKGSHDVISTQDEADRYVIYTYLVIGDILQLNAEVEQREAK
;
A
#
# COMPACT_ATOMS: atom_id res chain seq x y z
N MET A 1 8.05 -2.12 -5.85
CA MET A 1 7.06 -3.10 -5.36
C MET A 1 7.21 -4.28 -6.30
N ASP A 2 8.27 -5.06 -6.07
CA ASP A 2 8.89 -5.93 -7.08
C ASP A 2 8.25 -7.34 -7.07
N GLU A 3 8.36 -8.05 -8.19
CA GLU A 3 7.67 -9.28 -8.68
C GLU A 3 7.11 -10.34 -7.69
N MET A 4 7.48 -10.36 -6.41
CA MET A 4 6.97 -11.31 -5.41
C MET A 4 5.54 -11.04 -4.92
N LEU A 5 5.02 -9.81 -5.08
CA LEU A 5 3.65 -9.45 -4.69
C LEU A 5 2.58 -9.83 -5.74
N ALA A 6 2.98 -10.40 -6.88
CA ALA A 6 2.10 -10.63 -8.03
C ALA A 6 1.02 -11.72 -7.81
N THR A 7 0.95 -12.36 -6.64
CA THR A 7 -0.10 -13.34 -6.32
C THR A 7 -1.01 -12.84 -5.20
N SER A 8 -2.32 -12.78 -5.49
CA SER A 8 -3.38 -12.45 -4.51
C SER A 8 -3.29 -13.26 -3.21
N GLU A 9 -2.72 -14.46 -3.27
CA GLU A 9 -2.49 -15.33 -2.12
C GLU A 9 -1.35 -14.81 -1.22
N GLY A 10 -0.24 -14.31 -1.78
CA GLY A 10 0.87 -13.72 -1.03
C GLY A 10 0.46 -12.46 -0.26
N LEU A 11 -0.41 -11.63 -0.83
CA LEU A 11 -0.98 -10.46 -0.16
C LEU A 11 -1.87 -10.86 1.04
N LYS A 12 -2.69 -11.91 0.90
CA LYS A 12 -3.51 -12.44 1.99
C LYS A 12 -2.66 -13.02 3.11
N GLU A 13 -1.62 -13.77 2.77
CA GLU A 13 -0.67 -14.30 3.75
C GLU A 13 0.02 -13.16 4.50
N ALA A 14 0.53 -12.15 3.81
CA ALA A 14 1.18 -11.00 4.42
C ALA A 14 0.24 -10.21 5.34
N LEU A 15 -1.03 -10.03 4.95
CA LEU A 15 -2.05 -9.39 5.79
C LEU A 15 -2.29 -10.19 7.08
N SER A 16 -2.54 -11.50 6.96
CA SER A 16 -2.76 -12.36 8.14
C SER A 16 -1.54 -12.41 9.07
N LEU A 17 -0.33 -12.40 8.51
CA LEU A 17 0.91 -12.39 9.28
C LEU A 17 1.08 -11.06 10.02
N SER A 18 0.79 -9.93 9.36
CA SER A 18 0.87 -8.59 9.98
C SER A 18 -0.10 -8.44 11.15
N GLU A 19 -1.35 -8.92 11.02
CA GLU A 19 -2.35 -8.92 12.10
C GLU A 19 -1.92 -9.78 13.29
N SER A 20 -1.34 -10.96 13.01
CA SER A 20 -0.78 -11.82 14.05
C SER A 20 0.36 -11.14 14.79
N ILE A 21 1.25 -10.41 14.09
CA ILE A 21 2.38 -9.73 14.72
C ILE A 21 1.90 -8.56 15.59
N ILE A 22 0.97 -7.74 15.10
CA ILE A 22 0.38 -6.63 15.88
C ILE A 22 -0.27 -7.18 17.15
N SER A 23 -1.08 -8.23 17.02
CA SER A 23 -1.73 -8.91 18.15
C SER A 23 -0.71 -9.46 19.16
N ASP A 24 0.38 -10.09 18.69
CA ASP A 24 1.44 -10.62 19.56
C ASP A 24 2.13 -9.50 20.37
N ILE A 25 2.30 -8.30 19.78
CA ILE A 25 2.90 -7.13 20.44
C ILE A 25 1.94 -6.52 21.46
N GLU A 26 0.68 -6.28 21.09
CA GLU A 26 -0.34 -5.65 21.93
C GLU A 26 -0.66 -6.50 23.17
N LEU A 27 -0.84 -7.80 22.97
CA LEU A 27 -1.13 -8.74 24.05
C LEU A 27 0.13 -9.18 24.81
N SER A 28 1.32 -8.78 24.34
CA SER A 28 2.62 -9.27 24.85
C SER A 28 2.67 -10.80 24.91
N ALA A 29 2.05 -11.49 23.95
CA ALA A 29 1.84 -12.93 23.96
C ALA A 29 3.12 -13.74 23.67
N ARG A 30 4.12 -13.12 23.02
CA ARG A 30 5.39 -13.76 22.64
C ARG A 30 6.58 -12.87 23.01
N SER A 31 7.77 -13.48 23.09
CA SER A 31 9.02 -12.73 23.24
C SER A 31 9.26 -11.81 22.05
N LEU A 32 9.91 -10.68 22.30
CA LEU A 32 10.16 -9.66 21.27
C LEU A 32 11.04 -10.18 20.13
N SER A 33 11.93 -11.14 20.40
CA SER A 33 12.77 -11.78 19.39
C SER A 33 11.96 -12.67 18.43
N ASN A 34 10.97 -13.41 18.95
CA ASN A 34 10.06 -14.18 18.09
C ASN A 34 9.20 -13.26 17.23
N VAL A 35 8.76 -12.14 17.78
CA VAL A 35 8.07 -11.08 17.03
C VAL A 35 8.97 -10.51 15.93
N ALA A 36 10.26 -10.24 16.21
CA ALA A 36 11.22 -9.78 15.23
C ALA A 36 11.45 -10.80 14.10
N LEU A 37 11.51 -12.10 14.40
CA LEU A 37 11.58 -13.16 13.38
C LEU A 37 10.33 -13.19 12.48
N LYS A 38 9.13 -13.01 13.05
CA LYS A 38 7.92 -12.89 12.23
C LYS A 38 7.95 -11.63 11.37
N ALA A 39 8.42 -10.50 11.91
CA ALA A 39 8.57 -9.25 11.16
C ALA A 39 9.60 -9.39 10.02
N SER A 40 10.67 -10.16 10.20
CA SER A 40 11.63 -10.45 9.13
C SER A 40 11.01 -11.28 8.01
N ARG A 41 10.15 -12.25 8.33
CA ARG A 41 9.35 -12.99 7.34
C ARG A 41 8.41 -12.06 6.58
N LEU A 42 7.71 -11.15 7.27
CA LEU A 42 6.84 -10.16 6.64
C LEU A 42 7.62 -9.24 5.69
N ALA A 43 8.76 -8.73 6.12
CA ALA A 43 9.65 -7.92 5.29
C ALA A 43 10.10 -8.65 4.02
N ARG A 44 10.40 -9.96 4.13
CA ARG A 44 10.76 -10.81 3.00
C ARG A 44 9.60 -10.99 2.01
N LEU A 45 8.36 -11.15 2.50
CA LEU A 45 7.19 -11.30 1.62
C LEU A 45 6.94 -10.06 0.76
N ILE A 46 7.28 -8.88 1.27
CA ILE A 46 7.06 -7.59 0.61
C ILE A 46 8.26 -7.18 -0.26
N GLY A 47 9.43 -7.79 -0.05
CA GLY A 47 10.67 -7.42 -0.73
C GLY A 47 11.47 -6.32 -0.02
N HIS A 48 11.19 -6.03 1.25
CA HIS A 48 11.93 -5.07 2.08
C HIS A 48 13.19 -5.72 2.70
N PHE A 49 14.18 -6.04 1.87
CA PHE A 49 15.39 -6.80 2.28
C PHE A 49 16.22 -6.10 3.36
N ASP A 50 16.30 -4.77 3.38
CA ASP A 50 17.02 -4.02 4.41
C ASP A 50 16.38 -4.22 5.79
N HIS A 51 15.05 -4.13 5.86
CA HIS A 51 14.30 -4.36 7.10
C HIS A 51 14.37 -5.83 7.52
N GLN A 52 14.36 -6.76 6.57
CA GLN A 52 14.59 -8.18 6.85
C GLN A 52 15.95 -8.38 7.56
N LYS A 53 17.04 -7.80 7.02
CA LYS A 53 18.38 -7.86 7.64
C LYS A 53 18.39 -7.21 9.02
N ILE A 54 17.77 -6.04 9.17
CA ILE A 54 17.66 -5.34 10.47
C ILE A 54 17.00 -6.25 11.51
N PHE A 55 15.86 -6.88 11.20
CA PHE A 55 15.17 -7.73 12.16
C PHE A 55 15.96 -9.01 12.49
N LEU A 56 16.74 -9.54 11.55
CA LEU A 56 17.66 -10.64 11.85
C LEU A 56 18.75 -10.18 12.82
N TYR A 57 19.34 -9.00 12.62
CA TYR A 57 20.33 -8.42 13.54
C TYR A 57 19.74 -8.05 14.90
N GLU A 58 18.46 -7.67 14.98
CA GLU A 58 17.78 -7.47 16.26
C GLU A 58 17.73 -8.79 17.07
N VAL A 59 17.61 -9.93 16.41
CA VAL A 59 17.58 -11.26 17.05
C VAL A 59 18.98 -11.80 17.35
N SER A 60 19.89 -11.76 16.37
CA SER A 60 21.24 -12.32 16.49
C SER A 60 22.25 -11.40 17.18
N GLY A 61 21.97 -10.10 17.24
CA GLY A 61 22.97 -9.06 17.47
C GLY A 61 23.58 -8.59 16.16
N TYR A 62 24.08 -7.35 16.15
CA TYR A 62 24.72 -6.76 14.97
C TYR A 62 26.18 -7.26 14.87
N PRO A 63 26.64 -7.67 13.67
CA PRO A 63 28.00 -8.16 13.49
C PRO A 63 29.02 -7.06 13.77
N THR A 64 30.05 -7.41 14.55
CA THR A 64 31.17 -6.51 14.87
C THR A 64 32.48 -7.15 14.46
N THR A 65 33.41 -6.34 13.98
CA THR A 65 34.80 -6.73 13.74
C THR A 65 35.71 -6.08 14.79
N PRO A 66 36.94 -6.57 15.01
CA PRO A 66 37.89 -5.92 15.90
C PRO A 66 38.19 -4.45 15.54
N ASN A 67 38.00 -4.07 14.27
CA ASN A 67 38.18 -2.70 13.78
C ASN A 67 36.88 -1.87 13.80
N GLY A 68 35.79 -2.41 14.34
CA GLY A 68 34.49 -1.75 14.42
C GLY A 68 33.40 -2.40 13.58
N VAL A 69 32.38 -1.63 13.25
CA VAL A 69 31.21 -2.08 12.48
C VAL A 69 31.44 -1.76 11.01
N ASP A 70 31.11 -2.71 10.12
CA ASP A 70 31.16 -2.49 8.68
C ASP A 70 30.20 -1.38 8.23
N SER A 71 30.53 -0.70 7.11
CA SER A 71 29.77 0.45 6.62
C SER A 71 28.30 0.11 6.31
N GLU A 72 28.02 -1.06 5.74
CA GLU A 72 26.65 -1.50 5.46
C GLU A 72 25.87 -1.75 6.74
N THR A 73 26.50 -2.41 7.71
CA THR A 73 25.90 -2.71 9.01
C THR A 73 25.61 -1.43 9.80
N TRP A 74 26.49 -0.43 9.68
CA TRP A 74 26.29 0.89 10.25
C TRP A 74 25.09 1.63 9.64
N ALA A 75 24.94 1.59 8.31
CA ALA A 75 23.79 2.18 7.62
C ALA A 75 22.47 1.52 8.09
N LEU A 76 22.45 0.20 8.21
CA LEU A 76 21.28 -0.53 8.73
C LEU A 76 20.99 -0.19 10.21
N ALA A 77 22.03 -0.02 11.04
CA ALA A 77 21.87 0.43 12.43
C ALA A 77 21.32 1.86 12.52
N LYS A 78 21.69 2.74 11.58
CA LYS A 78 21.12 4.08 11.44
C LYS A 78 19.64 4.04 11.10
N THR A 79 19.25 3.25 10.11
CA THR A 79 17.86 3.02 9.71
C THR A 79 17.03 2.45 10.86
N ALA A 80 17.61 1.52 11.63
CA ALA A 80 16.98 0.96 12.83
C ALA A 80 16.88 1.96 14.00
N GLY A 81 17.51 3.15 13.90
CA GLY A 81 17.52 4.16 14.96
C GLY A 81 18.33 3.75 16.19
N ARG A 82 19.38 2.94 16.02
CA ARG A 82 20.26 2.46 17.10
C ARG A 82 21.44 3.39 17.44
N ILE A 83 21.55 4.51 16.72
CA ILE A 83 22.62 5.50 16.94
C ILE A 83 22.28 6.41 18.12
N ASN A 84 23.26 6.58 19.02
CA ASN A 84 23.28 7.57 20.08
C ASN A 84 24.37 8.59 19.76
N ILE A 85 24.02 9.87 19.92
CA ILE A 85 24.93 10.97 19.63
C ILE A 85 25.46 11.48 20.98
N HIS A 86 26.78 11.41 21.15
CA HIS A 86 27.47 11.95 22.32
C HIS A 86 28.27 13.17 21.90
N LYS A 87 28.21 14.23 22.70
CA LYS A 87 28.99 15.44 22.50
C LYS A 87 30.06 15.50 23.58
N ASP A 88 31.31 15.34 23.17
CA ASP A 88 32.49 15.51 24.02
C ASP A 88 33.24 16.79 23.63
N ASP A 89 34.25 17.17 24.42
CA ASP A 89 35.08 18.36 24.19
C ASP A 89 35.86 18.33 22.85
N GLU A 90 36.04 17.15 22.26
CA GLU A 90 36.73 16.94 20.98
C GLU A 90 35.78 16.85 19.76
N GLY A 91 34.45 16.95 19.96
CA GLY A 91 33.45 16.93 18.89
C GLY A 91 32.28 15.99 19.13
N VAL A 92 31.48 15.77 18.08
CA VAL A 92 30.30 14.89 18.10
C VAL A 92 30.72 13.47 17.70
N ARG A 93 30.60 12.52 18.63
CA ARG A 93 30.85 11.09 18.38
C ARG A 93 29.52 10.33 18.30
N GLU A 94 29.33 9.60 17.21
CA GLU A 94 28.18 8.71 17.03
C GLU A 94 28.55 7.30 17.50
N THR A 95 27.76 6.71 18.40
CA THR A 95 27.93 5.33 18.85
C THR A 95 26.65 4.54 18.59
N ALA A 96 26.76 3.25 18.29
CA ALA A 96 25.61 2.39 18.06
C ALA A 96 25.49 1.33 19.16
N SER A 97 24.26 1.08 19.63
CA SER A 97 23.97 -0.05 20.51
C SER A 97 23.72 -1.31 19.68
N LEU A 98 24.58 -2.31 19.81
CA LEU A 98 24.63 -3.49 18.92
C LEU A 98 24.11 -4.79 19.57
N GLU A 99 23.70 -4.72 20.83
CA GLU A 99 23.18 -5.84 21.62
C GLU A 99 21.95 -6.49 20.94
N SER A 100 21.82 -7.81 21.09
CA SER A 100 20.63 -8.55 20.64
C SER A 100 19.47 -8.36 21.63
N LEU A 101 18.24 -8.53 21.14
CA LEU A 101 17.04 -8.43 21.98
C LEU A 101 17.04 -9.46 23.12
N GLU A 102 17.49 -10.69 22.86
CA GLU A 102 17.61 -11.72 23.89
C GLU A 102 18.64 -11.35 24.95
N GLN A 103 19.81 -10.82 24.55
CA GLN A 103 20.84 -10.38 25.48
C GLN A 103 20.33 -9.23 26.36
N LEU A 104 19.64 -8.25 25.77
CA LEU A 104 19.03 -7.14 26.50
C LEU A 104 17.99 -7.62 27.53
N HIS A 105 17.17 -8.60 27.15
CA HIS A 105 16.18 -9.20 28.05
C HIS A 105 16.85 -9.97 29.18
N PHE A 106 17.85 -10.79 28.88
CA PHE A 106 18.61 -11.53 29.88
C PHE A 106 19.30 -10.59 30.87
N ASP A 107 20.00 -9.56 30.38
CA ASP A 107 20.69 -8.59 31.22
C ASP A 107 19.72 -7.77 32.08
N LEU A 108 18.55 -7.42 31.54
CA LEU A 108 17.50 -6.72 32.30
C LEU A 108 16.99 -7.61 33.44
N GLN A 109 16.80 -8.90 33.19
CA GLN A 109 16.36 -9.84 34.21
C GLN A 109 17.43 -10.06 35.27
N ALA A 110 18.68 -10.30 34.85
CA ALA A 110 19.83 -10.42 35.75
C ALA A 110 20.00 -9.18 36.64
N ALA A 111 19.87 -7.97 36.07
CA ALA A 111 19.96 -6.73 36.84
C ALA A 111 18.83 -6.59 37.88
N LYS A 112 17.61 -7.05 37.57
CA LYS A 112 16.49 -7.08 38.52
C LYS A 112 16.75 -8.06 39.66
N ASP A 113 17.24 -9.25 39.33
CA ASP A 113 17.53 -10.30 40.33
C ASP A 113 18.68 -9.84 41.25
N SER A 114 19.74 -9.24 40.70
CA SER A 114 20.80 -8.61 41.50
C SER A 114 20.29 -7.49 42.39
N LEU A 115 19.34 -6.67 41.93
CA LEU A 115 18.77 -5.58 42.74
C LEU A 115 18.00 -6.10 43.97
N VAL A 116 17.36 -7.27 43.84
CA VAL A 116 16.66 -7.94 44.95
C VAL A 116 17.67 -8.41 46.00
N VAL A 117 18.80 -8.96 45.57
CA VAL A 117 19.86 -9.47 46.46
C VAL A 117 20.66 -8.32 47.10
N ALA A 118 20.88 -7.21 46.40
CA ALA A 118 21.62 -6.04 46.87
C ALA A 118 20.89 -5.21 47.95
N LYS A 119 20.05 -5.83 48.79
CA LYS A 119 19.50 -5.18 49.99
C LYS A 119 20.59 -4.98 51.04
N ASP A 120 20.46 -3.94 51.84
CA ASP A 120 21.35 -3.73 52.98
C ASP A 120 21.17 -4.88 53.98
N ALA A 121 22.27 -5.33 54.58
CA ALA A 121 22.22 -6.39 55.57
C ALA A 121 21.49 -5.91 56.83
N ASP A 122 20.61 -6.75 57.38
CA ASP A 122 19.94 -6.49 58.65
C ASP A 122 20.96 -6.64 59.79
N VAL A 123 21.63 -5.54 60.14
CA VAL A 123 22.63 -5.52 61.21
C VAL A 123 22.05 -4.92 62.49
N SER A 124 22.12 -5.67 63.59
CA SER A 124 21.81 -5.16 64.93
C SER A 124 23.10 -4.68 65.58
N LEU A 125 23.21 -3.37 65.81
CA LEU A 125 24.37 -2.76 66.44
C LEU A 125 24.07 -2.53 67.92
N THR A 126 24.71 -3.32 68.79
CA THR A 126 24.65 -3.14 70.25
C THR A 126 26.04 -2.98 70.82
N SER A 127 26.26 -1.94 71.62
CA SER A 127 27.47 -1.75 72.42
C SER A 127 27.11 -1.83 73.90
N ALA A 128 27.83 -2.66 74.66
CA ALA A 128 27.73 -2.69 76.12
C ALA A 128 28.46 -1.50 76.79
N ASN A 129 29.26 -0.75 76.02
CA ASN A 129 29.99 0.42 76.50
C ASN A 129 29.25 1.74 76.11
N PRO A 130 28.75 2.52 77.08
CA PRO A 130 28.03 3.77 76.83
C PRO A 130 28.85 4.87 76.14
N SER A 131 30.19 4.81 76.19
CA SER A 131 31.07 5.80 75.57
C SER A 131 31.61 5.40 74.20
N GLN A 132 31.28 4.20 73.70
CA GLN A 132 31.77 3.70 72.41
C GLN A 132 30.80 4.03 71.27
N TYR A 133 31.31 4.72 70.25
CA TYR A 133 30.59 4.94 69.00
C TYR A 133 30.79 3.74 68.06
N VAL A 134 29.70 3.13 67.60
CA VAL A 134 29.73 2.02 66.64
C VAL A 134 29.24 2.54 65.28
N LEU A 135 30.09 2.45 64.26
CA LEU A 135 29.68 2.75 62.88
C LEU A 135 28.91 1.57 62.30
N ALA A 136 27.81 1.86 61.60
CA ALA A 136 27.19 0.87 60.72
C ALA A 136 28.13 0.54 59.54
N PRO A 137 28.13 -0.71 59.05
CA PRO A 137 28.83 -1.05 57.81
C PRO A 137 28.31 -0.20 56.64
N ALA A 138 29.19 0.09 55.68
CA ALA A 138 28.81 0.82 54.47
C ALA A 138 27.70 0.06 53.72
N GLY A 139 26.60 0.73 53.41
CA GLY A 139 25.47 0.15 52.69
C GLY A 139 25.68 0.05 51.18
N ASN A 140 24.83 -0.71 50.50
CA ASN A 140 24.92 -1.05 49.08
C ASN A 140 24.32 0.03 48.16
N LYS A 141 24.25 1.29 48.60
CA LYS A 141 23.55 2.39 47.90
C LYS A 141 24.11 2.64 46.49
N ILE A 142 25.44 2.54 46.32
CA ILE A 142 26.11 2.77 45.04
C ILE A 142 25.70 1.68 44.04
N GLU A 143 25.91 0.42 44.39
CA GLU A 143 25.51 -0.75 43.59
C GLU A 143 24.02 -0.72 43.22
N ARG A 144 23.14 -0.44 44.19
CA ARG A 144 21.69 -0.32 43.93
C ARG A 144 21.36 0.80 42.95
N ASN A 145 22.04 1.94 43.03
CA ASN A 145 21.80 3.05 42.12
C ASN A 145 22.27 2.72 40.69
N GLU A 146 23.41 2.03 40.55
CA GLU A 146 23.91 1.55 39.26
C GLU A 146 22.96 0.52 38.64
N LEU A 147 22.50 -0.46 39.42
CA LEU A 147 21.52 -1.45 38.98
C LEU A 147 20.21 -0.79 38.54
N ARG A 148 19.68 0.17 39.31
CA ARG A 148 18.47 0.93 38.94
C ARG A 148 18.64 1.70 37.64
N ARG A 149 19.81 2.34 37.44
CA ARG A 149 20.13 3.05 36.20
C ARG A 149 20.20 2.09 35.01
N SER A 150 20.84 0.93 35.19
CA SER A 150 20.94 -0.12 34.17
C SER A 150 19.56 -0.66 33.78
N ILE A 151 18.71 -1.00 34.78
CA ILE A 151 17.33 -1.45 34.56
C ILE A 151 16.52 -0.41 33.77
N SER A 152 16.60 0.87 34.17
CA SER A 152 15.89 1.96 33.49
C SER A 152 16.35 2.10 32.03
N ASN A 153 17.66 2.10 31.79
CA ASN A 153 18.23 2.24 30.45
C ASN A 153 17.87 1.04 29.54
N LYS A 154 18.05 -0.20 30.02
CA LYS A 154 17.72 -1.41 29.24
C LYS A 154 16.22 -1.52 28.99
N SER A 155 15.37 -1.20 29.97
CA SER A 155 13.92 -1.16 29.79
C SER A 155 13.50 -0.11 28.75
N LYS A 156 14.10 1.09 28.78
CA LYS A 156 13.85 2.14 27.77
C LYS A 156 14.27 1.68 26.38
N PHE A 157 15.41 1.00 26.26
CA PHE A 157 15.90 0.51 24.98
C PHE A 157 14.99 -0.59 24.41
N ILE A 158 14.57 -1.57 25.23
CA ILE A 158 13.60 -2.60 24.82
C ILE A 158 12.27 -1.97 24.36
N ALA A 159 11.76 -0.97 25.08
CA ALA A 159 10.56 -0.25 24.67
C ALA A 159 10.73 0.45 23.31
N LYS A 160 11.90 1.07 23.06
CA LYS A 160 12.25 1.67 21.76
C LYS A 160 12.30 0.63 20.64
N ARG A 161 12.78 -0.59 20.91
CA ARG A 161 12.81 -1.69 19.93
C ARG A 161 11.42 -2.24 19.65
N ARG A 162 10.59 -2.38 20.67
CA ARG A 162 9.17 -2.75 20.50
C ARG A 162 8.42 -1.74 19.62
N ALA A 163 8.60 -0.44 19.89
CA ALA A 163 7.99 0.62 19.09
C ALA A 163 8.46 0.57 17.62
N PHE A 164 9.76 0.37 17.38
CA PHE A 164 10.32 0.26 16.03
C PHE A 164 9.70 -0.90 15.23
N ILE A 165 9.59 -2.09 15.82
CA ILE A 165 8.96 -3.24 15.13
C ILE A 165 7.47 -2.97 14.90
N TYR A 166 6.77 -2.43 15.90
CA TYR A 166 5.35 -2.13 15.80
C TYR A 166 5.04 -1.10 14.72
N GLU A 167 5.80 -0.02 14.65
CA GLU A 167 5.64 1.04 13.65
C GLU A 167 5.83 0.50 12.23
N TYR A 168 6.89 -0.28 12.00
CA TYR A 168 7.13 -0.92 10.71
C TYR A 168 5.99 -1.87 10.30
N VAL A 169 5.57 -2.76 11.20
CA VAL A 169 4.51 -3.73 10.88
C VAL A 169 3.18 -3.00 10.66
N SER A 170 2.90 -1.95 11.42
CA SER A 170 1.68 -1.15 11.26
C SER A 170 1.66 -0.43 9.92
N SER A 171 2.76 0.21 9.51
CA SER A 171 2.82 0.91 8.22
C SER A 171 2.59 -0.06 7.06
N VAL A 172 3.26 -1.21 7.12
CA VAL A 172 3.09 -2.31 6.17
C VAL A 172 1.65 -2.84 6.16
N HIS A 173 1.06 -3.06 7.33
CA HIS A 173 -0.31 -3.57 7.44
C HIS A 173 -1.30 -2.61 6.75
N TYR A 174 -1.18 -1.30 7.00
CA TYR A 174 -2.03 -0.31 6.36
C TYR A 174 -1.81 -0.22 4.85
N GLU A 175 -0.56 -0.33 4.39
CA GLU A 175 -0.22 -0.35 2.97
C GLU A 175 -0.89 -1.53 2.25
N ILE A 176 -0.72 -2.76 2.79
CA ILE A 176 -1.33 -3.97 2.23
C ILE A 176 -2.86 -3.90 2.30
N LYS A 177 -3.42 -3.46 3.43
CA LYS A 177 -4.86 -3.34 3.62
C LYS A 177 -5.47 -2.37 2.61
N TYR A 178 -4.85 -1.22 2.38
CA TYR A 178 -5.33 -0.26 1.39
C TYR A 178 -5.22 -0.79 -0.04
N SER A 179 -4.09 -1.42 -0.39
CA SER A 179 -3.92 -2.09 -1.69
C SER A 179 -5.01 -3.14 -1.94
N SER A 180 -5.33 -3.97 -0.94
CA SER A 180 -6.38 -5.00 -1.07
C SER A 180 -7.79 -4.43 -1.29
N ILE A 181 -8.10 -3.25 -0.74
CA ILE A 181 -9.40 -2.59 -0.93
C ILE A 181 -9.53 -2.06 -2.36
N SER A 182 -8.49 -1.45 -2.89
CA SER A 182 -8.48 -0.94 -4.27
C SER A 182 -8.61 -2.07 -5.29
N ASP A 183 -7.88 -3.17 -5.10
CA ASP A 183 -7.97 -4.35 -5.97
C ASP A 183 -9.38 -4.96 -5.97
N ASP A 184 -10.06 -5.03 -4.82
CA ASP A 184 -11.41 -5.57 -4.71
C ASP A 184 -12.47 -4.72 -5.43
N ILE A 185 -12.38 -3.38 -5.33
CA ILE A 185 -13.33 -2.48 -5.98
C ILE A 185 -13.22 -2.59 -7.50
N PHE A 186 -12.01 -2.52 -8.05
CA PHE A 186 -11.80 -2.61 -9.49
C PHE A 186 -12.15 -4.00 -10.01
N SER A 187 -11.73 -5.06 -9.32
CA SER A 187 -12.05 -6.44 -9.71
C SER A 187 -13.55 -6.71 -9.74
N ARG A 188 -14.30 -6.18 -8.77
CA ARG A 188 -15.76 -6.30 -8.74
C ARG A 188 -16.44 -5.53 -9.86
N ILE A 189 -15.99 -4.31 -10.16
CA ILE A 189 -16.52 -3.53 -11.30
C ILE A 189 -16.21 -4.26 -12.59
N ARG A 190 -14.94 -4.64 -12.81
CA ARG A 190 -14.49 -5.37 -13.99
C ARG A 190 -15.30 -6.64 -14.21
N SER A 191 -15.48 -7.48 -13.20
CA SER A 191 -16.24 -8.74 -13.33
C SER A 191 -17.68 -8.49 -13.81
N LYS A 192 -18.35 -7.46 -13.28
CA LYS A 192 -19.70 -7.08 -13.71
C LYS A 192 -19.75 -6.55 -15.15
N VAL A 193 -18.73 -5.80 -15.56
CA VAL A 193 -18.64 -5.27 -16.92
C VAL A 193 -18.33 -6.40 -17.91
N ASP A 194 -17.33 -7.23 -17.61
CA ASP A 194 -16.90 -8.34 -18.47
C ASP A 194 -18.06 -9.34 -18.71
N GLU A 195 -18.87 -9.65 -17.69
CA GLU A 195 -20.07 -10.48 -17.83
C GLU A 195 -21.07 -9.90 -18.84
N LYS A 196 -21.35 -8.60 -18.74
CA LYS A 196 -22.31 -7.92 -19.64
C LYS A 196 -21.76 -7.73 -21.05
N VAL A 197 -20.47 -7.42 -21.17
CA VAL A 197 -19.78 -7.34 -22.46
C VAL A 197 -19.87 -8.67 -23.18
N GLY A 198 -19.65 -9.79 -22.48
CA GLY A 198 -19.77 -11.13 -23.05
C GLY A 198 -21.16 -11.45 -23.60
N TYR A 199 -22.22 -10.89 -23.00
CA TYR A 199 -23.59 -11.08 -23.45
C TYR A 199 -24.00 -10.13 -24.59
N LEU A 200 -23.71 -8.83 -24.47
CA LEU A 200 -24.20 -7.79 -25.39
C LEU A 200 -23.30 -7.54 -26.60
N ILE A 201 -21.98 -7.63 -26.43
CA ILE A 201 -20.96 -7.32 -27.45
C ILE A 201 -19.83 -8.36 -27.42
N PRO A 202 -20.12 -9.64 -27.77
CA PRO A 202 -19.15 -10.73 -27.67
C PRO A 202 -17.89 -10.50 -28.53
N ASP A 203 -18.03 -9.84 -29.68
CA ASP A 203 -16.91 -9.48 -30.56
C ASP A 203 -15.93 -8.49 -29.92
N SER A 204 -16.38 -7.76 -28.89
CA SER A 204 -15.55 -6.82 -28.13
C SER A 204 -14.71 -7.51 -27.05
N VAL A 205 -15.03 -8.75 -26.65
CA VAL A 205 -14.28 -9.49 -25.64
C VAL A 205 -12.83 -9.71 -26.09
N GLN A 206 -12.64 -10.14 -27.34
CA GLN A 206 -11.29 -10.32 -27.92
C GLN A 206 -10.53 -8.98 -28.00
N LYS A 207 -11.25 -7.87 -28.24
CA LYS A 207 -10.65 -6.53 -28.28
C LYS A 207 -10.19 -6.09 -26.90
N PHE A 208 -10.96 -6.38 -25.85
CA PHE A 208 -10.52 -6.13 -24.47
C PHE A 208 -9.29 -6.96 -24.09
N SER A 209 -9.23 -8.23 -24.48
CA SER A 209 -8.02 -9.05 -24.27
C SER A 209 -6.79 -8.44 -24.94
N ALA A 210 -6.91 -8.02 -26.21
CA ALA A 210 -5.83 -7.36 -26.93
C ALA A 210 -5.41 -6.02 -26.29
N VAL A 211 -6.36 -5.25 -25.75
CA VAL A 211 -6.07 -4.02 -24.99
C VAL A 211 -5.18 -4.32 -23.79
N TYR A 212 -5.49 -5.36 -23.01
CA TYR A 212 -4.69 -5.73 -21.83
C TYR A 212 -3.29 -6.23 -22.19
N GLU A 213 -3.14 -6.99 -23.27
CA GLU A 213 -1.83 -7.44 -23.75
C GLU A 213 -0.97 -6.24 -24.19
N ASN A 214 -1.57 -5.32 -24.94
CA ASN A 214 -0.89 -4.13 -25.43
C ASN A 214 -0.49 -3.16 -24.30
N LEU A 215 -1.31 -3.03 -23.24
CA LEU A 215 -0.96 -2.21 -22.07
C LEU A 215 0.23 -2.76 -21.27
N ARG A 216 0.48 -4.07 -21.34
CA ARG A 216 1.62 -4.71 -20.65
C ARG A 216 2.93 -4.57 -21.42
N SER A 217 2.88 -4.16 -22.68
CA SER A 217 4.06 -3.89 -23.49
C SER A 217 4.75 -2.60 -23.03
N GLU A 218 6.06 -2.53 -23.23
CA GLU A 218 6.87 -1.31 -23.01
C GLU A 218 6.92 -0.42 -24.27
N ASN A 219 6.23 -0.80 -25.36
CA ASN A 219 6.21 -0.08 -26.62
C ASN A 219 5.07 0.96 -26.69
N THR A 220 5.41 2.19 -27.07
CA THR A 220 4.45 3.31 -27.21
C THR A 220 3.42 3.08 -28.32
N GLU A 221 3.77 2.32 -29.36
CA GLU A 221 2.83 1.94 -30.43
C GLU A 221 1.74 0.99 -29.92
N ASP A 222 2.09 0.07 -29.02
CA ASP A 222 1.13 -0.87 -28.43
C ASP A 222 0.13 -0.13 -27.56
N TRP A 223 0.57 0.87 -26.80
CA TRP A 223 -0.35 1.74 -26.04
C TRP A 223 -1.31 2.51 -26.95
N SER A 224 -0.83 2.97 -28.10
CA SER A 224 -1.67 3.63 -29.11
C SER A 224 -2.70 2.64 -29.70
N ASN A 225 -2.28 1.41 -29.99
CA ASN A 225 -3.15 0.33 -30.45
C ASN A 225 -4.22 -0.06 -29.41
N ALA A 226 -3.88 -0.02 -28.11
CA ALA A 226 -4.83 -0.23 -27.02
C ALA A 226 -5.92 0.84 -27.03
N VAL A 227 -5.57 2.12 -27.14
CA VAL A 227 -6.56 3.21 -27.20
C VAL A 227 -7.42 3.15 -28.48
N HIS A 228 -6.85 2.76 -29.62
CA HIS A 228 -7.62 2.51 -30.83
C HIS A 228 -8.65 1.39 -30.65
N SER A 229 -8.29 0.34 -29.92
CA SER A 229 -9.18 -0.76 -29.60
C SER A 229 -10.32 -0.32 -28.67
N CYS A 230 -10.07 0.56 -27.68
CA CYS A 230 -11.11 1.18 -26.86
C CYS A 230 -12.17 1.90 -27.69
N ARG A 231 -11.77 2.67 -28.71
CA ARG A 231 -12.71 3.31 -29.65
C ARG A 231 -13.59 2.30 -30.36
N ARG A 232 -13.00 1.21 -30.87
CA ARG A 232 -13.74 0.16 -31.58
C ARG A 232 -14.77 -0.49 -30.66
N ILE A 233 -14.42 -0.75 -29.41
CA ILE A 233 -15.34 -1.29 -28.41
C ILE A 233 -16.53 -0.35 -28.19
N LEU A 234 -16.31 0.97 -28.07
CA LEU A 234 -17.40 1.93 -27.96
C LEU A 234 -18.28 1.98 -29.23
N GLN A 235 -17.69 1.80 -30.41
CA GLN A 235 -18.44 1.68 -31.66
C GLN A 235 -19.31 0.41 -31.68
N ASP A 236 -18.79 -0.72 -31.23
CA ASP A 236 -19.55 -1.98 -31.16
C ASP A 236 -20.73 -1.83 -30.19
N ALA A 237 -20.49 -1.25 -29.01
CA ALA A 237 -21.55 -0.93 -28.04
C ALA A 237 -22.62 0.00 -28.65
N ALA A 238 -22.19 1.05 -29.36
CA ALA A 238 -23.10 1.95 -30.05
C ALA A 238 -23.90 1.24 -31.15
N ASN A 239 -23.29 0.32 -31.88
CA ASN A 239 -23.97 -0.42 -32.96
C ASN A 239 -25.06 -1.35 -32.43
N VAL A 240 -24.84 -1.96 -31.26
CA VAL A 240 -25.84 -2.83 -30.62
C VAL A 240 -26.95 -2.01 -29.96
N LEU A 241 -26.61 -1.00 -29.17
CA LEU A 241 -27.57 -0.25 -28.35
C LEU A 241 -28.32 0.83 -29.14
N TYR A 242 -27.66 1.44 -30.13
CA TYR A 242 -28.20 2.57 -30.87
C TYR A 242 -27.67 2.58 -32.32
N PRO A 243 -28.21 1.73 -33.20
CA PRO A 243 -27.76 1.61 -34.58
C PRO A 243 -27.76 2.95 -35.33
N ALA A 244 -26.91 3.03 -36.36
CA ALA A 244 -26.79 4.24 -37.18
C ALA A 244 -28.13 4.60 -37.81
N ARG A 245 -28.54 5.87 -37.67
CA ARG A 245 -29.85 6.37 -38.10
C ARG A 245 -29.73 7.79 -38.64
N GLU A 246 -30.82 8.31 -39.19
CA GLU A 246 -30.90 9.68 -39.67
C GLU A 246 -30.63 10.70 -38.55
N SER A 247 -30.07 11.85 -38.92
CA SER A 247 -29.76 12.92 -37.98
C SER A 247 -31.01 13.36 -37.21
N LYS A 248 -30.88 13.54 -35.90
CA LYS A 248 -31.95 14.06 -35.05
C LYS A 248 -31.75 15.57 -34.87
N THR A 249 -32.77 16.37 -35.16
CA THR A 249 -32.75 17.80 -34.82
C THR A 249 -33.31 17.99 -33.42
N ILE A 250 -32.51 18.50 -32.49
CA ILE A 250 -32.95 18.89 -31.16
C ILE A 250 -32.78 20.40 -30.96
N GLU A 251 -33.68 21.02 -30.19
CA GLU A 251 -33.53 22.40 -29.74
C GLU A 251 -32.80 22.43 -28.41
N VAL A 252 -31.58 22.96 -28.41
CA VAL A 252 -30.80 23.20 -27.19
C VAL A 252 -30.64 24.70 -27.03
N ASN A 253 -31.16 25.26 -25.93
CA ASN A 253 -31.11 26.71 -25.63
C ASN A 253 -31.64 27.60 -26.77
N GLY A 254 -32.74 27.21 -27.43
CA GLY A 254 -33.37 27.99 -28.51
C GLY A 254 -32.63 27.95 -29.85
N LYS A 255 -31.61 27.11 -30.01
CA LYS A 255 -30.94 26.85 -31.29
C LYS A 255 -31.22 25.42 -31.74
N LYS A 256 -31.69 25.27 -32.99
CA LYS A 256 -31.82 23.98 -33.67
C LYS A 256 -30.42 23.43 -33.94
N LYS A 257 -30.05 22.36 -33.25
CA LYS A 257 -28.79 21.65 -33.44
C LYS A 257 -29.09 20.30 -34.08
N GLU A 258 -28.46 20.07 -35.22
CA GLU A 258 -28.51 18.76 -35.87
C GLU A 258 -27.47 17.84 -35.20
N ILE A 259 -27.94 16.78 -34.54
CA ILE A 259 -27.08 15.71 -34.06
C ILE A 259 -26.94 14.68 -35.17
N LYS A 260 -25.71 14.53 -35.66
CA LYS A 260 -25.34 13.48 -36.60
C LYS A 260 -25.30 12.14 -35.88
N LEU A 261 -26.12 11.19 -36.34
CA LEU A 261 -26.25 9.83 -35.81
C LEU A 261 -25.75 8.76 -36.80
N GLY A 262 -24.86 9.16 -37.72
CA GLY A 262 -24.22 8.25 -38.68
C GLY A 262 -23.21 7.30 -38.02
N ALA A 263 -22.70 6.34 -38.81
CA ALA A 263 -21.81 5.27 -38.34
C ALA A 263 -20.59 5.79 -37.55
N ASP A 264 -19.95 6.86 -38.02
CA ASP A 264 -18.76 7.45 -37.38
C ASP A 264 -19.05 8.22 -36.09
N ASN A 265 -20.31 8.56 -35.80
CA ASN A 265 -20.70 9.40 -34.66
C ASN A 265 -21.13 8.55 -33.45
N TYR A 266 -20.34 7.53 -33.11
CA TYR A 266 -20.66 6.57 -32.04
C TYR A 266 -20.89 7.22 -30.67
N ILE A 267 -20.12 8.26 -30.30
CA ILE A 267 -20.32 9.02 -29.05
C ILE A 267 -21.71 9.68 -29.02
N ASN A 268 -22.10 10.34 -30.12
CA ASN A 268 -23.42 10.98 -30.21
C ASN A 268 -24.56 9.97 -30.14
N ARG A 269 -24.36 8.77 -30.71
CA ARG A 269 -25.33 7.66 -30.64
C ARG A 269 -25.50 7.15 -29.22
N LEU A 270 -24.41 6.95 -28.48
CA LEU A 270 -24.45 6.55 -27.08
C LEU A 270 -25.04 7.65 -26.18
N MET A 271 -24.73 8.92 -26.43
CA MET A 271 -25.36 10.06 -25.72
C MET A 271 -26.87 10.07 -25.92
N ALA A 272 -27.33 9.92 -27.16
CA ALA A 272 -28.76 9.87 -27.46
C ALA A 272 -29.45 8.68 -26.79
N TYR A 273 -28.79 7.51 -26.75
CA TYR A 273 -29.30 6.35 -26.03
C TYR A 273 -29.47 6.62 -24.53
N VAL A 274 -28.47 7.24 -23.90
CA VAL A 274 -28.52 7.59 -22.47
C VAL A 274 -29.64 8.60 -22.20
N GLU A 275 -29.73 9.67 -22.99
CA GLU A 275 -30.79 10.70 -22.87
C GLU A 275 -32.20 10.11 -23.01
N GLU A 276 -32.41 9.12 -23.87
CA GLU A 276 -33.73 8.53 -24.11
C GLU A 276 -34.16 7.52 -23.02
N ASN A 277 -33.21 6.88 -22.33
CA ASN A 277 -33.48 5.77 -21.43
C ASN A 277 -33.30 6.09 -19.94
N VAL A 278 -32.61 7.18 -19.61
CA VAL A 278 -32.37 7.59 -18.23
C VAL A 278 -33.59 8.27 -17.62
N THR A 279 -33.95 7.84 -16.41
CA THR A 279 -34.98 8.49 -15.58
C THR A 279 -34.41 9.49 -14.57
N SER A 280 -33.11 9.40 -14.28
CA SER A 280 -32.41 10.23 -13.29
C SER A 280 -31.56 11.30 -13.96
N LYS A 281 -31.98 12.56 -13.86
CA LYS A 281 -31.25 13.71 -14.42
C LYS A 281 -29.80 13.80 -13.94
N ARG A 282 -29.51 13.41 -12.69
CA ARG A 282 -28.13 13.41 -12.14
C ARG A 282 -27.25 12.35 -12.80
N PHE A 283 -27.81 11.19 -13.13
CA PHE A 283 -27.08 10.12 -13.82
C PHE A 283 -26.78 10.52 -15.26
N GLU A 284 -27.76 11.12 -15.95
CA GLU A 284 -27.59 11.71 -17.29
C GLU A 284 -26.47 12.74 -17.33
N GLU A 285 -26.44 13.69 -16.38
CA GLU A 285 -25.40 14.71 -16.28
C GLU A 285 -23.99 14.09 -16.05
N ILE A 286 -23.87 13.08 -15.18
CA ILE A 286 -22.60 12.43 -14.88
C ILE A 286 -22.09 11.61 -16.08
N VAL A 287 -22.89 10.67 -16.57
CA VAL A 287 -22.51 9.81 -17.71
C VAL A 287 -22.30 10.65 -18.97
N GLY A 288 -23.14 11.66 -19.19
CA GLY A 288 -23.01 12.59 -20.29
C GLY A 288 -21.70 13.38 -20.24
N SER A 289 -21.30 13.86 -19.06
CA SER A 289 -20.01 14.56 -18.89
C SER A 289 -18.81 13.64 -19.13
N HIS A 290 -18.85 12.39 -18.64
CA HIS A 290 -17.79 11.41 -18.85
C HIS A 290 -17.67 10.99 -20.31
N MET A 291 -18.80 10.78 -20.98
CA MET A 291 -18.83 10.38 -22.39
C MET A 291 -18.38 11.51 -23.32
N LYS A 292 -18.77 12.76 -23.04
CA LYS A 292 -18.27 13.92 -23.77
C LYS A 292 -16.76 14.06 -23.61
N TYR A 293 -16.26 13.97 -22.38
CA TYR A 293 -14.83 14.03 -22.09
C TYR A 293 -14.05 12.91 -22.80
N LEU A 294 -14.50 11.67 -22.66
CA LEU A 294 -13.88 10.51 -23.31
C LEU A 294 -13.91 10.66 -24.83
N GLY A 295 -15.04 11.10 -25.38
CA GLY A 295 -15.21 11.29 -26.81
C GLY A 295 -14.30 12.35 -27.40
N GLU A 296 -14.27 13.55 -26.81
CA GLU A 296 -13.37 14.64 -27.24
C GLU A 296 -11.90 14.20 -27.17
N ARG A 297 -11.52 13.44 -26.14
CA ARG A 297 -10.14 13.01 -25.92
C ARG A 297 -9.72 11.88 -26.86
N LEU A 298 -10.56 10.86 -27.07
CA LEU A 298 -10.31 9.78 -28.03
C LEU A 298 -10.22 10.31 -29.47
N ASP A 299 -11.10 11.23 -29.85
CA ASP A 299 -11.09 11.84 -31.18
C ASP A 299 -9.84 12.72 -31.38
N SER A 300 -9.39 13.43 -30.33
CA SER A 300 -8.16 14.24 -30.38
C SER A 300 -6.91 13.37 -30.58
N ILE A 301 -6.81 12.24 -29.86
CA ILE A 301 -5.73 11.26 -30.04
C ILE A 301 -5.74 10.70 -31.45
N PHE A 302 -6.92 10.31 -31.94
CA PHE A 302 -7.04 9.74 -33.28
C PHE A 302 -6.62 10.74 -34.37
N GLN A 303 -7.04 12.00 -34.26
CA GLN A 303 -6.63 13.06 -35.18
C GLN A 303 -5.12 13.32 -35.14
N ALA A 304 -4.49 13.20 -33.97
CA ALA A 304 -3.04 13.32 -33.83
C ALA A 304 -2.30 12.12 -34.45
N ALA A 305 -2.81 10.90 -34.24
CA ALA A 305 -2.26 9.67 -34.80
C ALA A 305 -2.34 9.66 -36.33
N GLN A 306 -3.48 10.07 -36.89
CA GLN A 306 -3.68 10.13 -38.35
C GLN A 306 -2.81 11.19 -39.05
N LYS A 307 -2.33 12.21 -38.30
CA LYS A 307 -1.39 13.23 -38.79
C LYS A 307 0.09 12.79 -38.70
N GLY A 308 0.37 11.57 -38.21
CA GLY A 308 1.72 11.02 -38.16
C GLY A 308 2.63 11.65 -37.10
N SER A 309 2.08 12.24 -36.04
CA SER A 309 2.88 12.59 -34.87
C SER A 309 3.22 11.32 -34.11
N HIS A 310 4.47 10.85 -34.26
CA HIS A 310 5.03 9.82 -33.40
C HIS A 310 5.04 10.38 -31.95
N ASP A 311 4.52 9.60 -30.99
CA ASP A 311 4.26 9.95 -29.58
C ASP A 311 2.95 10.70 -29.26
N VAL A 312 1.80 10.19 -29.74
CA VAL A 312 0.48 10.68 -29.27
C VAL A 312 0.23 10.30 -27.80
N ILE A 313 0.74 9.14 -27.36
CA ILE A 313 0.67 8.68 -25.97
C ILE A 313 2.09 8.48 -25.47
N SER A 314 2.54 9.36 -24.59
CA SER A 314 3.93 9.38 -24.13
C SER A 314 4.17 8.54 -22.87
N THR A 315 3.12 8.10 -22.18
CA THR A 315 3.24 7.36 -20.91
C THR A 315 2.19 6.24 -20.79
N GLN A 316 2.58 5.13 -20.16
CA GLN A 316 1.70 4.01 -19.83
C GLN A 316 0.53 4.45 -18.93
N ASP A 317 0.80 5.29 -17.93
CA ASP A 317 -0.22 5.89 -17.05
C ASP A 317 -1.34 6.58 -17.83
N GLU A 318 -1.00 7.22 -18.95
CA GLU A 318 -2.00 7.86 -19.80
C GLU A 318 -2.88 6.82 -20.52
N ALA A 319 -2.26 5.78 -21.08
CA ALA A 319 -2.95 4.66 -21.72
C ALA A 319 -3.89 3.93 -20.74
N ASP A 320 -3.42 3.63 -19.53
CA ASP A 320 -4.20 2.98 -18.48
C ASP A 320 -5.45 3.79 -18.11
N ARG A 321 -5.32 5.12 -17.99
CA ARG A 321 -6.46 5.99 -17.71
C ARG A 321 -7.53 5.91 -18.80
N TYR A 322 -7.15 5.88 -20.08
CA TYR A 322 -8.12 5.75 -21.18
C TYR A 322 -8.88 4.43 -21.12
N VAL A 323 -8.16 3.34 -20.86
CA VAL A 323 -8.77 2.01 -20.74
C VAL A 323 -9.71 1.95 -19.55
N ILE A 324 -9.31 2.48 -18.39
CA ILE A 324 -10.16 2.56 -17.19
C ILE A 324 -11.42 3.38 -17.45
N TYR A 325 -11.29 4.57 -18.06
CA TYR A 325 -12.46 5.40 -18.37
C TYR A 325 -13.40 4.71 -19.37
N THR A 326 -12.85 4.02 -20.37
CA THR A 326 -13.64 3.24 -21.33
C THR A 326 -14.43 2.13 -20.61
N TYR A 327 -13.78 1.41 -19.69
CA TYR A 327 -14.41 0.39 -18.86
C TYR A 327 -15.56 0.94 -18.01
N LEU A 328 -15.36 2.08 -17.36
CA LEU A 328 -16.39 2.72 -16.52
C LEU A 328 -17.59 3.17 -17.36
N VAL A 329 -17.35 3.88 -18.47
CA VAL A 329 -18.42 4.37 -19.35
C VAL A 329 -19.23 3.23 -19.94
N ILE A 330 -18.56 2.18 -20.42
CA ILE A 330 -19.25 0.99 -20.93
C ILE A 330 -20.04 0.31 -19.80
N GLY A 331 -19.46 0.18 -18.61
CA GLY A 331 -20.14 -0.39 -17.46
C GLY A 331 -21.43 0.33 -17.12
N ASP A 332 -21.41 1.67 -17.10
CA ASP A 332 -22.59 2.50 -16.82
C ASP A 332 -23.66 2.36 -17.92
N ILE A 333 -23.26 2.34 -19.19
CA ILE A 333 -24.19 2.19 -20.31
C ILE A 333 -24.83 0.80 -20.34
N LEU A 334 -24.05 -0.26 -20.12
CA LEU A 334 -24.58 -1.63 -20.06
C LEU A 334 -25.43 -1.85 -18.79
N GLN A 335 -25.16 -1.13 -17.71
CA GLN A 335 -26.04 -1.07 -16.53
C GLN A 335 -27.38 -0.43 -16.87
N LEU A 336 -27.37 0.70 -17.58
CA LEU A 336 -28.60 1.33 -18.04
C LEU A 336 -29.41 0.40 -18.96
N ASN A 337 -28.76 -0.30 -19.90
CA ASN A 337 -29.45 -1.24 -20.78
C ASN A 337 -30.15 -2.37 -20.02
N ALA A 338 -29.48 -2.96 -19.01
CA ALA A 338 -30.08 -3.98 -18.17
C ALA A 338 -31.29 -3.46 -17.38
N GLU A 339 -31.28 -2.18 -16.96
CA GLU A 339 -32.42 -1.55 -16.30
C GLU A 339 -33.60 -1.30 -17.26
N VAL A 340 -33.32 -0.98 -18.51
CA VAL A 340 -34.33 -0.82 -19.57
C VAL A 340 -35.00 -2.16 -19.87
N GLU A 341 -34.22 -3.21 -20.12
CA GLU A 341 -34.75 -4.56 -20.37
C GLU A 341 -35.65 -5.05 -19.21
N GLN A 342 -35.27 -4.77 -17.96
CA GLN A 342 -36.11 -5.11 -16.79
C GLN A 342 -37.42 -4.32 -16.71
N ARG A 343 -37.47 -3.11 -17.27
CA ARG A 343 -38.70 -2.30 -17.34
C ARG A 343 -39.61 -2.79 -18.46
N GLU A 344 -39.04 -3.21 -19.59
CA GLU A 344 -39.81 -3.75 -20.73
C GLU A 344 -40.35 -5.17 -20.48
N ALA A 345 -39.69 -5.95 -19.61
CA ALA A 345 -40.13 -7.28 -19.21
C ALA A 345 -41.23 -7.30 -18.13
N LYS A 346 -41.60 -6.14 -17.57
CA LYS A 346 -42.70 -5.96 -16.61
C LYS A 346 -43.91 -5.34 -17.28
#